data_AF-A0A354WQ97-F1
#
_entry.id   AF-A0A354WQ97-F1
#
_cell.length_a   1.000
_cell.length_b   1.000
_cell.length_c   1.000
_cell.angle_alpha   90.00
_cell.angle_beta   90.00
_cell.angle_gamma   90.00
#
_symmetry.space_group_name_H-M   'P 1'
#
loop_
_entity.id
_entity.type
_entity.pdbx_description
1 polymer ?
#
loop_
_entity_poly.entity_id
_entity_poly.type
_entity_poly.pdbx_seq_one_letter_code
_entity_poly.pdbx_strand_id
1 'polypeptide(L)'
;LKFVKLMPGETEYNTVNTLFLEGKADATIGGPWMVPSAREAGIDLGIAPMPTVDETGLALAPYSGVQGVHVLKAAAEEKTAAVKQLLAALAKPEIGTSLALASGCAPANGSCYEDARVAEDALVQAMRQTAEIAVPMPNIPEMDVMWTVVSNLLTDVNLSGKDIPSSFQAAEEQAESLIAGMQ
;
A
#
# COMPACT_ATOMS: atom_id res chain seq x y z
N LEU A 1 15.04 13.77 11.24
CA LEU A 1 13.79 12.97 11.30
C LEU A 1 13.31 12.81 12.75
N LYS A 2 12.27 13.53 13.16
CA LYS A 2 11.72 13.48 14.53
C LYS A 2 11.07 12.12 14.88
N PHE A 3 10.57 11.40 13.87
CA PHE A 3 9.84 10.13 14.05
C PHE A 3 10.70 8.95 14.49
N VAL A 4 11.97 8.87 14.09
CA VAL A 4 12.87 7.76 14.48
C VAL A 4 13.06 7.70 16.00
N LYS A 5 13.06 8.86 16.68
CA LYS A 5 13.14 8.93 18.16
C LYS A 5 11.87 8.43 18.86
N LEU A 6 10.75 8.35 18.13
CA LEU A 6 9.44 7.93 18.63
C LEU A 6 9.14 6.47 18.27
N MET A 7 9.93 5.85 17.40
CA MET A 7 9.78 4.44 17.03
C MET A 7 10.41 3.54 18.09
N PRO A 8 9.75 2.42 18.48
CA PRO A 8 10.30 1.47 19.43
C PRO A 8 11.36 0.57 18.76
N GLY A 9 12.50 1.15 18.40
CA GLY A 9 13.65 0.43 17.83
C GLY A 9 13.36 -0.23 16.48
N GLU A 10 14.04 -1.35 16.22
CA GLU A 10 13.79 -2.20 15.06
C GLU A 10 12.41 -2.86 15.18
N THR A 11 11.47 -2.44 14.33
CA THR A 11 10.11 -2.99 14.35
C THR A 11 9.74 -3.53 12.97
N GLU A 12 9.52 -4.84 12.91
CA GLU A 12 8.88 -5.47 11.76
C GLU A 12 7.37 -5.18 11.75
N TYR A 13 6.74 -5.42 10.59
CA TYR A 13 5.32 -5.15 10.34
C TYR A 13 4.39 -5.66 11.46
N ASN A 14 4.60 -6.89 11.93
CA ASN A 14 3.76 -7.49 12.98
C ASN A 14 3.90 -6.76 14.32
N THR A 15 5.10 -6.29 14.66
CA THR A 15 5.34 -5.55 15.89
C THR A 15 4.62 -4.20 15.87
N VAL A 16 4.74 -3.45 14.77
CA VAL A 16 4.05 -2.16 14.60
C VAL A 16 2.53 -2.35 14.70
N ASN A 17 2.00 -3.35 14.01
CA ASN A 17 0.57 -3.63 14.03
C ASN A 17 0.07 -4.04 15.42
N THR A 18 0.82 -4.89 16.12
CA THR A 18 0.46 -5.33 17.47
C THR A 18 0.44 -4.13 18.43
N LEU A 19 1.47 -3.28 18.38
CA LEU A 19 1.53 -2.08 19.22
C LEU A 19 0.35 -1.15 18.98
N PHE A 20 -0.03 -0.93 17.72
CA PHE A 20 -1.21 -0.12 17.40
C PHE A 20 -2.52 -0.76 17.86
N LEU A 21 -2.73 -2.04 17.55
CA LEU A 21 -3.95 -2.78 17.90
C LEU A 21 -4.14 -2.97 19.41
N GLU A 22 -3.05 -3.01 20.18
CA GLU A 22 -3.08 -3.04 21.65
C GLU A 22 -3.16 -1.65 22.30
N GLY A 23 -3.31 -0.57 21.50
CA GLY A 23 -3.41 0.80 22.00
C GLY A 23 -2.12 1.35 22.59
N LYS A 24 -0.96 0.76 22.22
CA LYS A 24 0.38 1.18 22.66
C LYS A 24 1.04 2.19 21.72
N ALA A 25 0.41 2.50 20.60
CA ALA A 25 0.85 3.53 19.65
C ALA A 25 -0.33 4.44 19.28
N ASP A 26 -0.14 5.75 19.39
CA ASP A 26 -1.18 6.76 19.07
C ASP A 26 -1.47 6.84 17.55
N ALA A 27 -0.50 6.47 16.72
CA ALA A 27 -0.61 6.49 15.26
C ALA A 27 0.25 5.40 14.63
N THR A 28 -0.13 4.98 13.43
CA THR A 28 0.66 4.07 12.58
C THR A 28 0.58 4.50 11.11
N ILE A 29 1.57 4.12 10.31
CA ILE A 29 1.51 4.21 8.85
C ILE A 29 1.11 2.82 8.34
N GLY A 30 -0.07 2.73 7.75
CA GLY A 30 -0.64 1.48 7.28
C GLY A 30 -1.56 1.68 6.09
N GLY A 31 -1.94 0.57 5.47
CA GLY A 31 -2.93 0.58 4.40
C GLY A 31 -4.35 0.38 4.90
N PRO A 32 -5.35 0.60 4.03
CA PRO A 32 -6.77 0.43 4.37
C PRO A 32 -7.09 -0.98 4.87
N TRP A 33 -6.36 -2.01 4.42
CA TRP A 33 -6.53 -3.40 4.86
C TRP A 33 -6.39 -3.62 6.38
N MET A 34 -5.84 -2.66 7.14
CA MET A 34 -5.78 -2.72 8.60
C MET A 34 -7.07 -2.27 9.31
N VAL A 35 -7.93 -1.52 8.62
CA VAL A 35 -9.18 -0.97 9.17
C VAL A 35 -10.06 -2.05 9.81
N PRO A 36 -10.26 -3.25 9.23
CA PRO A 36 -11.12 -4.27 9.85
C PRO A 36 -10.58 -4.73 11.21
N SER A 37 -9.28 -5.03 11.30
CA SER A 37 -8.65 -5.46 12.55
C SER A 37 -8.67 -4.38 13.62
N ALA A 38 -8.48 -3.11 13.24
CA ALA A 38 -8.52 -2.02 14.20
C ALA A 38 -9.96 -1.71 14.68
N ARG A 39 -10.97 -1.85 13.81
CA ARG A 39 -12.39 -1.80 14.21
C ARG A 39 -12.74 -2.94 15.17
N GLU A 40 -12.25 -4.16 14.90
CA GLU A 40 -12.45 -5.32 15.79
C GLU A 40 -11.77 -5.13 17.16
N ALA A 41 -10.62 -4.48 17.19
CA ALA A 41 -9.93 -4.10 18.42
C ALA A 41 -10.63 -2.93 19.19
N GLY A 42 -11.72 -2.38 18.65
CA GLY A 42 -12.48 -1.29 19.28
C GLY A 42 -11.80 0.08 19.21
N ILE A 43 -10.87 0.26 18.28
CA ILE A 43 -10.16 1.53 18.09
C ILE A 43 -11.06 2.51 17.30
N ASP A 44 -11.22 3.72 17.82
CA ASP A 44 -11.83 4.84 17.09
C ASP A 44 -10.81 5.42 16.10
N LEU A 45 -10.97 5.09 14.82
CA LEU A 45 -9.98 5.34 13.78
C LEU A 45 -10.15 6.69 13.09
N GLY A 46 -9.07 7.47 13.06
CA GLY A 46 -8.87 8.56 12.11
C GLY A 46 -7.93 8.16 10.97
N ILE A 47 -8.08 8.80 9.82
CA ILE A 47 -7.13 8.74 8.70
C ILE A 47 -6.71 10.17 8.35
N ALA A 48 -5.41 10.34 8.10
CA ALA A 48 -4.82 11.60 7.64
C ALA A 48 -3.91 11.32 6.43
N PRO A 49 -3.72 12.31 5.53
CA PRO A 49 -2.73 12.20 4.47
C PRO A 49 -1.32 12.07 5.04
N MET A 50 -0.41 11.51 4.24
CA MET A 50 1.00 11.48 4.60
C MET A 50 1.56 12.90 4.78
N PRO A 51 2.48 13.12 5.73
CA PRO A 51 2.97 14.45 6.05
C PRO A 51 3.79 15.06 4.92
N THR A 52 3.86 16.39 4.90
CA THR A 52 4.82 17.16 4.10
C THR A 52 6.18 17.14 4.76
N VAL A 53 7.23 16.96 3.97
CA VAL A 53 8.61 17.09 4.43
C VAL A 53 8.97 18.57 4.48
N ASP A 54 9.14 19.12 5.69
CA ASP A 54 9.37 20.54 5.93
C ASP A 54 10.51 21.11 5.08
N GLU A 55 11.61 20.37 4.96
CA GLU A 55 12.83 20.82 4.25
C GLU A 55 12.66 20.94 2.74
N THR A 56 11.74 20.17 2.14
CA THR A 56 11.51 20.18 0.67
C THR A 56 10.18 20.83 0.30
N GLY A 57 9.26 20.98 1.25
CA GLY A 57 7.88 21.41 1.00
C GLY A 57 7.04 20.39 0.23
N LEU A 58 7.58 19.18 -0.03
CA LEU A 58 6.89 18.14 -0.80
C LEU A 58 6.12 17.19 0.12
N ALA A 59 4.88 16.90 -0.25
CA ALA A 59 4.09 15.85 0.39
C ALA A 59 4.73 14.48 0.13
N LEU A 60 4.79 13.62 1.16
CA LEU A 60 5.13 12.22 0.94
C LEU A 60 4.03 11.57 0.09
N ALA A 61 4.42 11.03 -1.06
CA ALA A 61 3.50 10.36 -1.98
C ALA A 61 3.62 8.84 -1.81
N PRO A 62 2.60 8.14 -1.27
CA PRO A 62 2.61 6.70 -1.18
C PRO A 62 2.44 6.07 -2.57
N TYR A 63 2.81 4.79 -2.70
CA TYR A 63 2.43 4.02 -3.88
C TYR A 63 0.92 3.76 -3.89
N SER A 64 0.31 3.92 -5.06
CA SER A 64 -1.01 3.37 -5.36
C SER A 64 -0.86 1.93 -5.85
N GLY A 65 -1.40 1.00 -5.07
CA GLY A 65 -1.49 -0.41 -5.42
C GLY A 65 -2.92 -0.76 -5.85
N VAL A 66 -3.07 -1.37 -7.03
CA VAL A 66 -4.36 -1.88 -7.51
C VAL A 66 -4.34 -3.39 -7.43
N GLN A 67 -5.20 -3.97 -6.60
CA GLN A 67 -5.39 -5.41 -6.54
C GLN A 67 -6.33 -5.86 -7.65
N GLY A 68 -5.94 -6.90 -8.39
CA GLY A 68 -6.70 -7.43 -9.51
C GLY A 68 -6.74 -8.95 -9.52
N VAL A 69 -7.64 -9.49 -10.33
CA VAL A 69 -7.73 -10.92 -10.61
C VAL A 69 -7.11 -11.18 -11.98
N HIS A 70 -6.09 -12.05 -12.01
CA HIS A 70 -5.48 -12.49 -13.26
C HIS A 70 -6.07 -13.83 -13.70
N VAL A 71 -6.18 -14.04 -15.01
CA VAL A 71 -6.68 -15.28 -15.60
C VAL A 71 -5.49 -16.06 -16.14
N LEU A 72 -5.34 -17.32 -15.70
CA LEU A 72 -4.37 -18.23 -16.28
C LEU A 72 -4.65 -18.44 -17.76
N LYS A 73 -3.59 -18.44 -18.59
CA LYS A 73 -3.71 -18.61 -20.05
C LYS A 73 -4.54 -19.85 -20.43
N ALA A 74 -4.27 -20.99 -19.80
CA ALA A 74 -5.04 -22.22 -20.03
C ALA A 74 -6.54 -22.06 -19.73
N ALA A 75 -6.90 -21.34 -18.66
CA ALA A 75 -8.31 -21.09 -18.33
C ALA A 75 -8.96 -20.10 -19.31
N ALA A 76 -8.20 -19.11 -19.80
CA ALA A 76 -8.67 -18.19 -20.83
C ALA A 76 -9.00 -18.92 -22.15
N GLU A 77 -8.23 -19.96 -22.49
CA GLU A 77 -8.40 -20.77 -23.70
C GLU A 77 -9.49 -21.84 -23.55
N GLU A 78 -9.48 -22.59 -22.44
CA GLU A 78 -10.35 -23.77 -22.27
C GLU A 78 -11.69 -23.45 -21.61
N LYS A 79 -11.79 -22.35 -20.86
CA LYS A 79 -12.95 -22.02 -20.01
C LYS A 79 -13.45 -20.59 -20.23
N THR A 80 -13.27 -20.05 -21.44
CA THR A 80 -13.53 -18.64 -21.76
C THR A 80 -14.90 -18.14 -21.31
N ALA A 81 -15.97 -18.91 -21.53
CA ALA A 81 -17.33 -18.51 -21.17
C ALA A 81 -17.50 -18.36 -19.64
N ALA A 82 -17.01 -19.34 -18.87
CA ALA A 82 -17.06 -19.31 -17.42
C ALA A 82 -16.19 -18.17 -16.84
N VAL A 83 -14.99 -17.96 -17.40
CA VAL A 83 -14.12 -16.84 -17.02
C VAL A 83 -14.82 -15.51 -17.25
N LYS A 84 -15.41 -15.29 -18.44
CA LYS A 84 -16.14 -14.05 -18.74
C LYS A 84 -17.31 -13.81 -17.79
N GLN A 85 -18.07 -14.87 -17.49
CA GLN A 85 -19.18 -14.78 -16.54
C GLN A 85 -18.69 -14.39 -15.14
N LEU A 86 -17.60 -14.99 -14.66
CA LEU A 86 -17.01 -14.66 -13.36
C LEU A 86 -16.49 -13.22 -13.31
N LEU A 87 -15.70 -12.80 -14.30
CA LEU A 87 -15.15 -11.43 -14.34
C LEU A 87 -16.28 -10.38 -14.43
N ALA A 88 -17.31 -10.64 -15.23
CA ALA A 88 -18.48 -9.77 -15.29
C ALA A 88 -19.24 -9.69 -13.96
N ALA A 89 -19.31 -10.80 -13.21
CA ALA A 89 -19.90 -10.80 -11.88
C ALA A 89 -19.05 -10.01 -10.87
N LEU A 90 -17.72 -10.16 -10.90
CA LEU A 90 -16.79 -9.44 -10.01
C LEU A 90 -16.72 -7.93 -10.30
N ALA A 91 -16.92 -7.53 -11.57
CA ALA A 91 -16.89 -6.11 -11.98
C ALA A 91 -18.13 -5.31 -11.56
N LYS A 92 -19.17 -5.98 -11.05
CA LYS A 92 -20.42 -5.35 -10.64
C LYS A 92 -20.20 -4.36 -9.48
N PRO A 93 -20.81 -3.16 -9.51
CA PRO A 93 -20.66 -2.16 -8.45
C PRO A 93 -21.02 -2.68 -7.05
N GLU A 94 -21.97 -3.60 -6.95
CA GLU A 94 -22.38 -4.17 -5.67
C GLU A 94 -21.26 -4.98 -4.99
N ILE A 95 -20.41 -5.63 -5.80
CA ILE A 95 -19.23 -6.36 -5.30
C ILE A 95 -18.18 -5.36 -4.82
N GLY A 96 -17.87 -4.34 -5.63
CA GLY A 96 -16.91 -3.30 -5.25
C GLY A 96 -17.33 -2.54 -3.99
N THR A 97 -18.61 -2.22 -3.86
CA THR A 97 -19.22 -1.60 -2.67
C THR A 97 -19.06 -2.49 -1.44
N SER A 98 -19.37 -3.78 -1.57
CA SER A 98 -19.24 -4.73 -0.45
C SER A 98 -17.78 -4.87 0.01
N LEU A 99 -16.84 -4.92 -0.94
CA LEU A 99 -15.40 -4.95 -0.62
C LEU A 99 -14.93 -3.66 0.05
N ALA A 100 -15.37 -2.50 -0.45
CA ALA A 100 -15.01 -1.20 0.15
C ALA A 100 -15.48 -1.09 1.60
N LEU A 101 -16.73 -1.45 1.89
CA LEU A 101 -17.28 -1.42 3.24
C LEU A 101 -16.61 -2.42 4.18
N ALA A 102 -16.23 -3.59 3.66
CA ALA A 102 -15.57 -4.62 4.44
C ALA A 102 -14.10 -4.29 4.73
N SER A 103 -13.38 -3.68 3.80
CA SER A 103 -11.92 -3.47 3.89
C SER A 103 -11.51 -2.04 4.20
N GLY A 104 -12.36 -1.04 3.97
CA GLY A 104 -11.98 0.38 3.98
C GLY A 104 -11.21 0.83 2.73
N CYS A 105 -10.96 -0.06 1.76
CA CYS A 105 -10.28 0.30 0.51
C CYS A 105 -11.18 1.15 -0.40
N ALA A 106 -10.57 2.10 -1.10
CA ALA A 106 -11.24 2.84 -2.16
C ALA A 106 -11.61 1.89 -3.33
N PRO A 107 -12.89 1.79 -3.74
CA PRO A 107 -13.27 0.95 -4.87
C PRO A 107 -12.73 1.54 -6.18
N ALA A 108 -12.21 0.66 -7.06
CA ALA A 108 -11.72 1.05 -8.37
C ALA A 108 -12.85 1.37 -9.37
N ASN A 109 -14.03 0.76 -9.20
CA ASN A 109 -15.19 1.07 -10.03
C ASN A 109 -15.86 2.36 -9.53
N GLY A 110 -15.82 3.41 -10.35
CA GLY A 110 -16.37 4.73 -10.02
C GLY A 110 -17.87 4.72 -9.66
N SER A 111 -18.66 3.80 -10.22
CA SER A 111 -20.09 3.69 -9.90
C SER A 111 -20.36 3.23 -8.48
N CYS A 112 -19.38 2.64 -7.78
CA CYS A 112 -19.53 2.30 -6.36
C CYS A 112 -19.76 3.53 -5.48
N TYR A 113 -19.27 4.71 -5.90
CA TYR A 113 -19.46 5.96 -5.15
C TYR A 113 -20.86 6.57 -5.30
N GLU A 114 -21.73 5.99 -6.12
CA GLU A 114 -23.15 6.34 -6.17
C GLU A 114 -23.95 5.72 -5.00
N ASP A 115 -23.41 4.68 -4.35
CA ASP A 115 -23.98 4.11 -3.13
C ASP A 115 -23.67 5.01 -1.93
N ALA A 116 -24.72 5.48 -1.24
CA ALA A 116 -24.60 6.37 -0.09
C ALA A 116 -23.67 5.82 1.00
N ARG A 117 -23.64 4.49 1.20
CA ARG A 117 -22.78 3.86 2.21
C ARG A 117 -21.29 4.04 1.90
N VAL A 118 -20.93 4.14 0.62
CA VAL A 118 -19.55 4.38 0.16
C VAL A 118 -19.27 5.88 0.11
N ALA A 119 -20.23 6.67 -0.38
CA ALA A 119 -20.10 8.12 -0.48
C ALA A 119 -19.94 8.81 0.88
N GLU A 120 -20.58 8.27 1.92
CA GLU A 120 -20.61 8.82 3.28
C GLU A 120 -19.58 8.16 4.23
N ASP A 121 -18.94 7.06 3.83
CA ASP A 121 -17.88 6.45 4.65
C ASP A 121 -16.60 7.30 4.59
N ALA A 122 -16.28 7.93 5.73
CA ALA A 122 -15.15 8.85 5.85
C ALA A 122 -13.80 8.19 5.54
N LEU A 123 -13.61 6.90 5.88
CA LEU A 123 -12.35 6.20 5.62
C LEU A 123 -12.20 5.94 4.13
N VAL A 124 -13.28 5.51 3.46
CA VAL A 124 -13.28 5.29 2.01
C VAL A 124 -13.02 6.61 1.26
N GLN A 125 -13.64 7.72 1.68
CA GLN A 125 -13.39 9.02 1.06
C GLN A 125 -11.96 9.53 1.31
N ALA A 126 -11.39 9.32 2.51
CA ALA A 126 -10.00 9.64 2.79
C ALA A 126 -9.03 8.84 1.90
N MET A 127 -9.33 7.55 1.68
CA MET A 127 -8.54 6.70 0.78
C MET A 127 -8.67 7.13 -0.68
N ARG A 128 -9.87 7.52 -1.12
CA ARG A 128 -10.08 8.09 -2.46
C ARG A 128 -9.24 9.34 -2.67
N GLN A 129 -9.23 10.27 -1.72
CA GLN A 129 -8.41 11.50 -1.79
C GLN A 129 -6.92 11.19 -1.80
N THR A 130 -6.48 10.21 -1.00
CA THR A 130 -5.09 9.76 -0.98
C THR A 130 -4.68 9.15 -2.33
N ALA A 131 -5.58 8.41 -2.99
CA ALA A 131 -5.34 7.82 -4.30
C ALA A 131 -5.09 8.86 -5.40
N GLU A 132 -5.63 10.08 -5.28
CA GLU A 132 -5.41 11.18 -6.25
C GLU A 132 -3.98 11.74 -6.22
N ILE A 133 -3.27 11.61 -5.08
CA ILE A 133 -1.88 12.07 -4.92
C ILE A 133 -0.87 10.91 -4.90
N ALA A 134 -1.35 9.68 -4.86
CA ALA A 134 -0.53 8.48 -4.84
C ALA A 134 0.10 8.23 -6.21
N VAL A 135 1.33 7.72 -6.22
CA VAL A 135 2.03 7.39 -7.47
C VAL A 135 1.75 5.93 -7.81
N PRO A 136 1.21 5.59 -8.99
CA PRO A 136 1.05 4.20 -9.40
C PRO A 136 2.38 3.45 -9.30
N MET A 137 2.35 2.31 -8.61
CA MET A 137 3.53 1.45 -8.53
C MET A 137 3.95 0.99 -9.94
N PRO A 138 5.25 1.09 -10.30
CA PRO A 138 5.72 0.53 -11.56
C PRO A 138 5.38 -0.96 -11.65
N ASN A 139 4.81 -1.39 -12.79
CA ASN A 139 4.41 -2.77 -13.03
C ASN A 139 5.34 -3.49 -14.03
N ILE A 140 6.53 -2.93 -14.26
CA ILE A 140 7.58 -3.53 -15.07
C ILE A 140 8.35 -4.58 -14.25
N PRO A 141 8.90 -5.63 -14.89
CA PRO A 141 9.63 -6.69 -14.17
C PRO A 141 10.75 -6.17 -13.27
N GLU A 142 11.44 -5.12 -13.67
CA GLU A 142 12.56 -4.52 -12.94
C GLU A 142 12.14 -3.99 -11.56
N MET A 143 10.84 -3.73 -11.33
CA MET A 143 10.35 -3.33 -10.01
C MET A 143 10.57 -4.42 -8.95
N ASP A 144 10.62 -5.71 -9.34
CA ASP A 144 10.80 -6.82 -8.39
C ASP A 144 12.15 -6.76 -7.66
N VAL A 145 13.22 -6.34 -8.36
CA VAL A 145 14.55 -6.25 -7.75
C VAL A 145 14.65 -5.03 -6.82
N MET A 146 13.89 -3.97 -7.11
CA MET A 146 13.93 -2.73 -6.33
C MET A 146 13.47 -2.92 -4.88
N TRP A 147 12.58 -3.88 -4.60
CA TRP A 147 12.17 -4.19 -3.23
C TRP A 147 13.34 -4.62 -2.35
N THR A 148 14.18 -5.51 -2.88
CA THR A 148 15.36 -6.00 -2.15
C THR A 148 16.39 -4.89 -1.98
N VAL A 149 16.68 -4.17 -3.07
CA VAL A 149 17.66 -3.08 -3.08
C VAL A 149 17.29 -1.99 -2.07
N VAL A 150 16.05 -1.50 -2.13
CA VAL A 150 15.60 -0.41 -1.24
C VAL A 150 15.49 -0.90 0.21
N SER A 151 15.08 -2.15 0.44
CA SER A 151 15.06 -2.73 1.79
C SER A 151 16.46 -2.76 2.42
N ASN A 152 17.47 -3.16 1.65
CA ASN A 152 18.86 -3.18 2.12
C ASN A 152 19.38 -1.76 2.37
N LEU A 153 19.10 -0.82 1.46
CA LEU A 153 19.43 0.59 1.62
C LEU A 153 18.86 1.17 2.92
N LEU A 154 17.57 0.92 3.19
CA LEU A 154 16.90 1.41 4.39
C LEU A 154 17.47 0.76 5.65
N THR A 155 17.87 -0.52 5.60
CA THR A 155 18.53 -1.22 6.70
C THR A 155 19.92 -0.62 6.97
N ASP A 156 20.69 -0.40 5.92
CA ASP A 156 22.03 0.17 5.99
C ASP A 156 22.04 1.56 6.65
N VAL A 157 21.12 2.42 6.22
CA VAL A 157 21.01 3.79 6.74
C VAL A 157 20.38 3.81 8.13
N ASN A 158 19.23 3.16 8.33
CA ASN A 158 18.44 3.37 9.54
C ASN A 158 18.88 2.47 10.71
N LEU A 159 19.41 1.28 10.42
CA LEU A 159 19.72 0.27 11.44
C LEU A 159 21.23 0.09 11.63
N SER A 160 22.00 0.13 10.54
CA SER A 160 23.45 -0.06 10.61
C SER A 160 24.24 1.24 10.73
N GLY A 161 23.58 2.40 10.62
CA GLY A 161 24.22 3.72 10.72
C GLY A 161 25.26 3.99 9.64
N LYS A 162 25.15 3.32 8.48
CA LYS A 162 26.04 3.56 7.34
C LYS A 162 25.80 4.95 6.75
N ASP A 163 26.82 5.48 6.11
CA ASP A 163 26.77 6.78 5.47
C ASP A 163 25.75 6.79 4.32
N ILE A 164 24.95 7.86 4.25
CA ILE A 164 23.82 7.97 3.31
C ILE A 164 24.30 7.95 1.85
N PRO A 165 25.19 8.88 1.39
CA PRO A 165 25.70 8.86 0.02
C PRO A 165 26.25 7.50 -0.42
N SER A 166 27.11 6.87 0.36
CA SER A 166 27.70 5.57 0.00
C SER A 166 26.67 4.44 -0.04
N SER A 167 25.68 4.44 0.86
CA SER A 167 24.62 3.45 0.86
C SER A 167 23.74 3.59 -0.39
N PHE A 168 23.41 4.82 -0.79
CA PHE A 168 22.67 5.08 -2.02
C PHE A 168 23.45 4.66 -3.27
N GLN A 169 24.75 4.96 -3.33
CA GLN A 169 25.61 4.52 -4.43
C GLN A 169 25.63 2.98 -4.54
N ALA A 170 25.83 2.28 -3.42
CA ALA A 170 25.83 0.82 -3.41
C ALA A 170 24.47 0.23 -3.83
N ALA A 171 23.36 0.87 -3.45
CA ALA A 171 22.02 0.48 -3.86
C ALA A 171 21.79 0.67 -5.37
N GLU A 172 22.26 1.79 -5.94
CA GLU A 172 22.21 2.05 -7.38
C GLU A 172 23.00 1.00 -8.17
N GLU A 173 24.27 0.76 -7.80
CA GLU A 173 25.11 -0.27 -8.42
C GLU A 173 24.49 -1.67 -8.32
N GLN A 174 23.87 -1.99 -7.18
CA GLN A 174 23.16 -3.26 -6.99
C GLN A 174 21.93 -3.36 -7.89
N ALA A 175 21.12 -2.31 -7.99
CA ALA A 175 19.94 -2.28 -8.86
C ALA A 175 20.33 -2.50 -10.32
N GLU A 176 21.32 -1.76 -10.82
CA GLU A 176 21.82 -1.89 -12.20
C GLU A 176 22.32 -3.30 -12.48
N SER A 177 23.09 -3.88 -11.55
CA SER A 177 23.61 -5.24 -11.70
C SER A 177 22.50 -6.29 -11.74
N LEU A 178 21.49 -6.17 -10.87
CA LEU A 178 20.37 -7.12 -10.82
C LEU A 178 19.50 -7.01 -12.07
N ILE A 179 19.19 -5.78 -12.51
CA ILE A 179 18.41 -5.53 -13.74
C ILE A 179 19.14 -6.09 -14.96
N ALA A 180 20.45 -5.87 -15.07
CA ALA A 180 21.24 -6.43 -16.16
C ALA A 180 21.22 -7.96 -16.20
N GLY A 181 21.10 -8.62 -15.03
CA GLY A 181 20.99 -10.08 -14.91
C GLY A 181 19.61 -10.66 -15.21
N MET A 182 18.59 -9.84 -15.46
CA MET A 182 17.25 -10.30 -15.84
C MET A 182 17.11 -10.60 -17.34
N GLN A 183 18.09 -10.15 -18.15
CA GLN A 183 18.16 -10.36 -19.61
C GLN A 183 18.69 -11.75 -19.96
#